data_AF-A0A534FF48-F1
#
_entry.id   AF-A0A534FF48-F1
#
_cell.length_a   1.000
_cell.length_b   1.000
_cell.length_c   1.000
_cell.angle_alpha   90.00
_cell.angle_beta   90.00
_cell.angle_gamma   90.00
#
_symmetry.space_group_name_H-M   'P 1'
#
loop_
_entity.id
_entity.type
_entity.pdbx_description
1 polymer ?
#
loop_
_entity_poly.entity_id
_entity_poly.type
_entity_poly.pdbx_seq_one_letter_code
_entity_poly.pdbx_strand_id
1 'polypeptide(L)' 'MGKRAAAAAAAALLDDGMTVGLGTGTTIAHFLPALAERALSLRCVATS' A
#
# COMPACT_ATOMS: atom_id res chain seq x y z
N MET A 1 -9.31 -15.16 -2.28
CA MET A 1 -9.11 -13.69 -2.20
C MET A 1 -8.09 -13.29 -3.28
N GLY A 2 -8.39 -12.32 -4.14
CA GLY A 2 -7.49 -11.94 -5.27
C GLY A 2 -6.53 -10.80 -4.94
N LYS A 3 -5.53 -10.55 -5.81
CA LYS A 3 -4.50 -9.51 -5.59
C LYS A 3 -5.08 -8.12 -5.31
N ARG A 4 -6.15 -7.73 -6.01
CA ARG A 4 -6.85 -6.45 -5.77
C ARG A 4 -7.49 -6.37 -4.38
N ALA A 5 -8.17 -7.43 -3.95
CA ALA A 5 -8.80 -7.46 -2.63
C ALA A 5 -7.77 -7.42 -1.49
N ALA A 6 -6.65 -8.14 -1.66
CA ALA A 6 -5.55 -8.09 -0.71
C ALA A 6 -4.92 -6.68 -0.63
N ALA A 7 -4.71 -6.05 -1.79
CA ALA A 7 -4.18 -4.68 -1.85
C ALA A 7 -5.10 -3.66 -1.18
N ALA A 8 -6.41 -3.72 -1.43
CA ALA A 8 -7.39 -2.83 -0.81
C ALA A 8 -7.45 -3.03 0.72
N ALA A 9 -7.47 -4.27 1.18
CA ALA A 9 -7.44 -4.58 2.61
C ALA A 9 -6.16 -4.07 3.28
N ALA A 10 -4.99 -4.26 2.66
CA ALA A 10 -3.73 -3.74 3.17
C ALA A 10 -3.73 -2.20 3.21
N ALA A 11 -4.22 -1.54 2.17
CA ALA A 11 -4.30 -0.09 2.13
C ALA A 11 -5.21 0.45 3.23
N ALA A 12 -6.30 -0.24 3.58
CA ALA A 12 -7.23 0.18 4.63
C ALA A 12 -6.65 0.11 6.06
N LEU A 13 -5.52 -0.60 6.27
CA LEU A 13 -4.90 -0.78 7.58
C LEU A 13 -3.86 0.31 7.94
N LEU A 14 -3.50 1.17 6.99
CA LEU A 14 -2.49 2.20 7.24
C LEU A 14 -3.11 3.45 7.88
N ASP A 15 -2.33 4.22 8.61
CA ASP A 15 -2.73 5.52 9.15
C ASP A 15 -1.64 6.56 8.87
N ASP A 16 -1.99 7.84 9.03
CA ASP A 16 -1.05 8.95 8.87
C ASP A 16 0.16 8.82 9.79
N GLY A 17 1.33 9.18 9.28
CA GLY A 17 2.60 9.15 10.00
C GLY A 17 3.26 7.78 10.08
N MET A 18 2.64 6.71 9.57
CA MET A 18 3.25 5.38 9.58
C MET A 18 4.50 5.30 8.68
N THR A 19 5.46 4.46 9.09
CA THR A 19 6.55 4.00 8.24
C THR A 19 6.22 2.62 7.68
N VAL A 20 6.22 2.50 6.36
CA VAL A 20 5.72 1.31 5.64
C VAL A 20 6.80 0.74 4.73
N GLY A 21 7.02 -0.56 4.81
CA GLY A 21 7.84 -1.28 3.84
C GLY A 21 7.09 -1.46 2.52
N LEU A 22 7.69 -1.08 1.40
CA LEU A 22 7.15 -1.28 0.06
C LEU A 22 7.89 -2.43 -0.64
N GLY A 23 7.21 -3.56 -0.72
CA GLY A 23 7.63 -4.68 -1.56
C GLY A 23 7.34 -4.44 -3.04
N THR A 24 7.89 -5.31 -3.89
CA THR A 24 7.65 -5.30 -5.34
C THR A 24 6.80 -6.48 -5.77
N GLY A 25 6.08 -6.32 -6.89
CA GLY A 25 5.35 -7.39 -7.57
C GLY A 25 3.98 -6.93 -8.07
N THR A 26 3.32 -7.81 -8.81
CA THR A 26 2.01 -7.50 -9.45
C THR A 26 0.90 -7.09 -8.47
N THR A 27 1.03 -7.39 -7.18
CA THR A 27 0.07 -6.92 -6.16
C THR A 27 0.27 -5.44 -5.82
N ILE A 28 1.52 -4.93 -5.83
CA ILE A 28 1.80 -3.53 -5.49
C ILE A 28 1.20 -2.57 -6.52
N ALA A 29 1.06 -3.01 -7.77
CA ALA A 29 0.38 -2.28 -8.83
C ALA A 29 -1.11 -2.00 -8.52
N HIS A 30 -1.74 -2.81 -7.66
CA HIS A 30 -3.10 -2.57 -7.17
C HIS A 30 -3.12 -1.81 -5.85
N PHE A 31 -2.06 -1.91 -5.05
CA PHE A 31 -1.94 -1.26 -3.75
C PHE A 31 -1.65 0.24 -3.88
N LEU A 32 -0.74 0.64 -4.77
CA LEU A 32 -0.36 2.05 -4.90
C LEU A 32 -1.53 2.97 -5.28
N PRO A 33 -2.43 2.60 -6.23
CA PRO A 33 -3.63 3.41 -6.49
C PRO A 33 -4.57 3.48 -5.27
N ALA A 34 -4.85 2.35 -4.62
CA ALA A 34 -5.71 2.31 -3.43
C ALA A 34 -5.13 3.13 -2.27
N LEU A 35 -3.80 3.18 -2.15
CA LEU A 35 -3.12 4.02 -1.17
C LEU A 35 -3.19 5.50 -1.54
N ALA A 36 -3.00 5.84 -2.82
CA ALA A 36 -3.06 7.23 -3.30
C ALA A 36 -4.43 7.87 -3.04
N GLU A 37 -5.51 7.11 -3.16
CA GLU A 37 -6.88 7.56 -2.85
C GLU A 37 -7.05 8.00 -1.38
N ARG A 38 -6.20 7.49 -0.47
CA ARG A 38 -6.28 7.83 0.96
C ARG A 38 -5.53 9.10 1.34
N ALA A 39 -4.68 9.62 0.45
CA ALA A 39 -3.91 10.85 0.66
C ALA A 39 -3.13 10.91 1.99
N LEU A 40 -2.60 9.77 2.45
CA LEU A 40 -1.90 9.69 3.72
C LEU A 40 -0.48 10.28 3.66
N SER A 41 -0.05 10.89 4.76
CA SER A 41 1.35 11.27 4.98
C SER A 41 2.15 10.07 5.48
N LEU A 42 2.91 9.41 4.59
CA LEU A 42 3.64 8.18 4.91
C LEU A 42 5.13 8.31 4.62
N ARG A 43 5.94 7.57 5.39
CA ARG A 43 7.33 7.29 5.03
C ARG A 43 7.43 5.87 4.49
N CYS A 44 7.79 5.74 3.21
CA CYS A 44 7.91 4.43 2.58
C CYS A 44 9.37 4.03 2.35
N VAL A 45 9.70 2.75 2.58
CA VAL A 45 11.03 2.18 2.33
C VAL A 45 10.90 1.02 1.35
N ALA A 46 11.51 1.17 0.16
CA ALA A 46 11.50 0.13 -0.86
C ALA A 46 12.41 -1.05 -0.48
N THR A 47 12.02 -2.27 -0.81
CA THR A 47 12.81 -3.48 -0.55
C THR A 47 13.56 -4.03 -1.77
N SER A 48 13.41 -3.42 -2.95
CA SER A 48 14.03 -3.82 -4.21
C SER A 48 14.02 -2.69 -5.23
#